data_AF-B1FBE9-F1
#
_entry.id   AF-B1FBE9-F1
#
_cell.length_a   1.000
_cell.length_b   1.000
_cell.length_c   1.000
_cell.angle_alpha   90.00
_cell.angle_beta   90.00
_cell.angle_gamma   90.00
#
_symmetry.space_group_name_H-M   'P 1'
#
loop_
_entity.id
_entity.type
_entity.pdbx_description
1 polymer ?
#
loop_
_entity_poly.entity_id
_entity_poly.type
_entity_poly.pdbx_seq_one_letter_code
_entity_poly.pdbx_strand_id
1 'polypeptide(L)'
;MSLHPFDLTQTGLKAFKDFLRLHAPRASVVAQCSIDAIAGLDYQPARKWMSLDGQFPSFVRGVEIIVSLDESMLRDVTLHLFARVLDLLFAPYAPMNSYVQLIIRSSQTGHELHRCPAQSGTRPLI
;
A
#
# COMPACT_ATOMS: atom_id res chain seq x y z
N MET A 1 14.00 -16.46 2.18
CA MET A 1 12.82 -15.94 2.91
C MET A 1 11.76 -15.62 1.89
N SER A 2 10.57 -16.23 2.01
CA SER A 2 9.53 -16.17 0.99
C SER A 2 9.11 -14.72 0.71
N LEU A 3 9.35 -14.25 -0.52
CA LEU A 3 8.72 -13.05 -1.06
C LEU A 3 7.26 -13.41 -1.28
N HIS A 4 6.40 -13.21 -0.29
CA HIS A 4 4.98 -13.44 -0.48
C HIS A 4 4.45 -12.35 -1.42
N PRO A 5 4.08 -12.68 -2.68
CA PRO A 5 3.32 -11.76 -3.51
C PRO A 5 1.90 -11.92 -3.00
N PHE A 6 1.41 -10.96 -2.22
CA PHE A 6 -0.01 -10.93 -1.92
C PHE A 6 -0.75 -10.72 -3.24
N ASP A 7 -1.80 -11.50 -3.47
CA ASP A 7 -2.75 -11.17 -4.52
C ASP A 7 -3.37 -9.82 -4.12
N LEU A 8 -3.00 -8.73 -4.80
CA LEU A 8 -3.44 -7.37 -4.51
C LEU A 8 -4.86 -7.12 -5.03
N THR A 9 -5.72 -8.12 -4.95
CA THR A 9 -7.12 -8.09 -5.33
C THR A 9 -7.99 -8.44 -4.12
N GLN A 10 -9.30 -8.31 -4.27
CA GLN A 10 -10.25 -8.63 -3.20
C GLN A 10 -10.11 -10.07 -2.68
N THR A 11 -9.71 -11.02 -3.53
CA THR A 11 -9.50 -12.42 -3.15
C THR A 11 -8.34 -12.57 -2.16
N GLY A 12 -7.29 -11.74 -2.28
CA GLY A 12 -6.14 -11.74 -1.39
C GLY A 12 -6.32 -10.94 -0.10
N LEU A 13 -7.41 -10.19 0.05
CA LEU A 13 -7.67 -9.33 1.22
C LEU A 13 -7.56 -10.09 2.54
N LYS A 14 -8.13 -11.29 2.63
CA LYS A 14 -8.07 -12.09 3.85
C LYS A 14 -6.63 -12.47 4.20
N ALA A 15 -5.88 -12.97 3.22
CA ALA A 15 -4.48 -13.37 3.41
C ALA A 15 -3.61 -12.17 3.81
N PHE A 16 -3.86 -11.00 3.22
CA PHE A 16 -3.18 -9.76 3.58
C PHE A 16 -3.49 -9.32 5.02
N LYS A 17 -4.76 -9.31 5.43
CA LYS A 17 -5.13 -8.99 6.82
C LYS A 17 -4.51 -9.97 7.81
N ASP A 18 -4.51 -11.27 7.49
CA ASP A 18 -3.90 -12.30 8.34
C ASP A 18 -2.37 -12.10 8.45
N PHE A 19 -1.71 -11.72 7.35
CA PHE A 19 -0.28 -11.35 7.37
C PHE A 19 -0.01 -10.12 8.24
N LEU A 20 -0.82 -9.06 8.13
CA LEU A 20 -0.68 -7.88 8.99
C LEU A 20 -0.86 -8.25 10.47
N ARG A 21 -1.85 -9.11 10.79
CA ARG A 21 -2.09 -9.59 12.16
C ARG A 21 -0.94 -10.42 12.72
N LEU A 22 -0.19 -11.12 11.87
CA LEU A 22 1.01 -11.86 12.28
C LEU A 22 2.12 -10.91 12.76
N HIS A 23 2.20 -9.70 12.20
CA HIS A 23 3.24 -8.72 12.49
C HIS A 23 2.79 -7.61 13.47
N ALA A 24 1.48 -7.41 13.62
CA ALA A 24 0.92 -6.43 14.54
C ALA A 24 0.96 -6.93 16.00
N PRO A 25 1.34 -6.10 16.98
CA PRO A 25 1.23 -6.45 18.39
C PRO A 25 -0.22 -6.79 18.76
N ARG A 26 -0.46 -7.99 19.30
CA ARG A 26 -1.81 -8.45 19.67
C ARG A 26 -2.50 -7.56 20.72
N ALA A 27 -1.72 -6.93 21.59
CA ALA A 27 -2.22 -6.01 22.61
C ALA A 27 -2.61 -4.62 22.06
N SER A 28 -2.22 -4.30 20.81
CA SER A 28 -2.54 -3.01 20.21
C SER A 28 -3.93 -3.03 19.58
N VAL A 29 -4.91 -2.52 20.31
CA VAL A 29 -6.29 -2.34 19.81
C VAL A 29 -6.30 -1.47 18.55
N VAL A 30 -5.52 -0.39 18.53
CA VAL A 30 -5.39 0.52 17.38
C VAL A 30 -4.92 -0.24 16.13
N ALA A 31 -3.93 -1.12 16.25
CA ALA A 31 -3.43 -1.89 15.12
C ALA A 31 -4.48 -2.89 14.60
N GLN A 32 -5.18 -3.58 15.51
CA GLN A 32 -6.24 -4.51 15.11
C GLN A 32 -7.40 -3.79 14.42
N CYS A 33 -7.88 -2.67 14.98
CA CYS A 33 -8.91 -1.84 14.35
C CYS A 33 -8.48 -1.32 12.97
N SER A 34 -7.22 -0.90 12.82
CA SER A 34 -6.68 -0.45 11.53
C SER A 34 -6.70 -1.56 10.48
N ILE A 35 -6.32 -2.78 10.87
CA ILE A 35 -6.37 -3.95 9.99
C ILE A 35 -7.82 -4.30 9.64
N ASP A 36 -8.71 -4.27 10.63
CA ASP A 36 -10.11 -4.59 10.44
C ASP A 36 -10.82 -3.59 9.52
N ALA A 37 -10.44 -2.31 9.57
CA ALA A 37 -10.93 -1.26 8.69
C ALA A 37 -10.54 -1.47 7.21
N ILE A 38 -9.56 -2.32 6.88
CA ILE A 38 -9.27 -2.64 5.48
C ILE A 38 -10.44 -3.44 4.90
N ALA A 39 -11.13 -2.81 3.96
CA ALA A 39 -12.32 -3.33 3.29
C ALA A 39 -12.03 -3.83 1.87
N GLY A 40 -10.95 -3.38 1.25
CA GLY A 40 -10.58 -3.83 -0.09
C GLY A 40 -9.12 -3.62 -0.46
N LEU A 41 -8.68 -4.42 -1.41
CA LEU A 41 -7.39 -4.32 -2.09
C LEU A 41 -7.61 -4.32 -3.59
N ASP A 42 -6.91 -3.43 -4.27
CA ASP A 42 -6.86 -3.37 -5.71
C ASP A 42 -5.49 -2.82 -6.15
N TYR A 43 -5.18 -2.94 -7.44
CA TYR A 43 -3.99 -2.32 -8.02
C TYR A 43 -4.25 -1.93 -9.48
N GLN A 44 -3.53 -0.92 -9.95
CA GLN A 44 -3.59 -0.52 -11.35
C GLN A 44 -2.21 -0.13 -11.89
N PRO A 45 -1.92 -0.46 -13.17
CA PRO A 45 -0.77 0.10 -13.86
C PRO A 45 -0.92 1.62 -14.01
N ALA A 46 0.14 2.36 -13.72
CA ALA A 46 0.14 3.82 -13.80
C ALA A 46 1.45 4.34 -14.42
N ARG A 47 1.44 5.62 -14.82
CA ARG A 47 2.61 6.31 -15.36
C ARG A 47 2.78 7.64 -14.64
N LYS A 48 4.01 7.95 -14.25
CA LYS A 48 4.32 9.17 -13.52
C LYS A 48 5.57 9.82 -14.09
N TRP A 49 5.54 11.14 -14.20
CA TRP A 49 6.72 11.93 -14.52
C TRP A 49 7.59 12.05 -13.26
N MET A 50 8.71 11.33 -13.22
CA MET A 50 9.61 11.33 -12.07
C MET A 50 11.05 10.97 -12.46
N SER A 51 11.99 11.31 -11.59
CA SER A 51 13.38 10.85 -11.68
C SER A 51 13.53 9.50 -10.97
N LEU A 52 14.23 8.57 -11.59
CA LEU A 52 14.75 7.37 -10.94
C LEU A 52 16.25 7.57 -10.70
N ASP A 53 16.71 7.30 -9.47
CA ASP A 53 18.12 7.29 -9.09
C ASP A 53 18.94 8.51 -9.57
N GLY A 54 18.36 9.71 -9.51
CA GLY A 54 19.06 10.95 -9.85
C GLY A 54 19.25 11.20 -11.35
N GLN A 55 18.64 10.39 -12.21
CA GLN A 55 18.61 10.62 -13.66
C GLN A 55 17.62 11.74 -14.04
N PHE A 56 17.68 12.20 -15.30
CA PHE A 56 16.70 13.17 -15.79
C PHE A 56 15.26 12.63 -15.64
N PRO A 57 14.28 13.48 -15.24
CA PRO A 57 12.89 13.06 -15.12
C PRO A 57 12.36 12.49 -16.45
N SER A 58 11.64 11.38 -16.35
CA SER A 58 11.02 10.73 -17.50
C SER A 58 9.65 10.14 -17.11
N PHE A 59 8.92 9.63 -18.10
CA PHE A 59 7.71 8.85 -17.82
C PHE A 59 8.08 7.45 -17.35
N VAL A 60 7.93 7.23 -16.04
CA VAL A 60 8.18 5.94 -15.41
C VAL A 60 6.87 5.17 -15.32
N ARG A 61 6.89 3.89 -15.69
CA ARG A 61 5.76 2.97 -15.46
C ARG A 61 5.82 2.48 -14.02
N GLY A 62 4.67 2.36 -13.38
CA GLY A 62 4.57 1.89 -12.01
C GLY A 62 3.26 1.19 -11.74
N VAL A 63 3.09 0.83 -10.48
CA VAL A 63 1.85 0.25 -9.96
C VAL A 63 1.35 1.15 -8.84
N GLU A 64 0.09 1.56 -8.95
CA GLU A 64 -0.64 2.15 -7.84
C GLU A 64 -1.33 1.03 -7.09
N ILE A 65 -1.00 0.85 -5.81
CA ILE A 65 -1.68 -0.08 -4.91
C ILE A 65 -2.78 0.70 -4.21
N ILE A 66 -4.01 0.22 -4.32
CA ILE A 66 -5.20 0.86 -3.81
C ILE A 66 -5.70 0.06 -2.62
N VAL A 67 -5.76 0.71 -1.46
CA VAL A 67 -6.30 0.13 -0.23
C VAL A 67 -7.57 0.89 0.12
N SER A 68 -8.70 0.18 0.15
CA SER A 68 -9.99 0.75 0.53
C SER A 68 -10.21 0.57 2.02
N LEU A 69 -10.45 1.66 2.74
CA LEU A 69 -10.69 1.66 4.18
C LEU A 69 -12.13 2.08 4.52
N ASP A 70 -12.72 1.38 5.48
CA ASP A 70 -13.95 1.80 6.12
C ASP A 70 -13.65 2.83 7.23
N GLU A 71 -13.91 4.09 6.92
CA GLU A 71 -13.70 5.23 7.83
C GLU A 71 -14.52 5.14 9.12
N SER A 72 -15.65 4.44 9.11
CA SER A 72 -16.49 4.28 10.30
C SER A 72 -15.78 3.50 11.42
N MET A 73 -14.79 2.68 11.03
CA MET A 73 -13.98 1.83 11.90
C MET A 73 -12.65 2.50 12.33
N LEU A 74 -12.32 3.67 11.78
CA LEU A 74 -11.02 4.34 11.97
C LEU A 74 -11.00 5.44 13.04
N ARG A 75 -12.02 5.53 13.91
CA ARG A 75 -12.29 6.70 14.78
C ARG A 75 -11.11 7.24 15.61
N ASP A 76 -10.16 6.37 15.99
CA ASP A 76 -8.99 6.76 16.79
C ASP A 76 -7.64 6.46 16.10
N VAL A 77 -7.65 6.02 14.84
CA VAL A 77 -6.43 5.70 14.09
C VAL A 77 -6.01 6.91 13.26
N THR A 78 -4.78 7.37 13.44
CA THR A 78 -4.21 8.37 12.53
C THR A 78 -3.97 7.73 11.16
N LEU A 79 -4.86 8.01 10.19
CA LEU A 79 -4.76 7.56 8.80
C LEU A 79 -3.35 7.69 8.22
N HIS A 80 -2.67 8.80 8.52
CA HIS A 80 -1.31 9.06 8.06
C HIS A 80 -0.29 8.04 8.57
N LEU A 81 -0.35 7.66 9.85
CA LEU A 81 0.60 6.68 10.41
C LEU A 81 0.37 5.30 9.77
N PHE A 82 -0.90 4.91 9.64
CA PHE A 82 -1.25 3.65 9.00
C PHE A 82 -0.84 3.61 7.53
N ALA A 83 -1.08 4.71 6.81
CA ALA A 83 -0.62 4.87 5.43
C ALA A 83 0.90 4.73 5.31
N ARG A 84 1.67 5.33 6.21
CA ARG A 84 3.14 5.19 6.23
C ARG A 84 3.60 3.75 6.46
N VAL A 85 2.95 3.02 7.36
CA VAL A 85 3.27 1.61 7.60
C VAL A 85 3.03 0.77 6.34
N LEU A 86 1.88 0.97 5.69
CA LEU A 86 1.56 0.28 4.44
C LEU A 86 2.51 0.68 3.29
N ASP A 87 2.87 1.97 3.18
CA ASP A 87 3.81 2.47 2.18
C ASP A 87 5.18 1.79 2.29
N LEU A 88 5.69 1.66 3.52
CA LEU A 88 6.94 0.94 3.81
C LEU A 88 6.83 -0.56 3.55
N LEU A 89 5.68 -1.16 3.82
CA LEU A 89 5.43 -2.57 3.54
C LEU A 89 5.45 -2.87 2.04
N PHE A 90 4.91 -1.96 1.22
CA PHE A 90 4.84 -2.15 -0.23
C PHE A 90 6.10 -1.70 -1.00
N ALA A 91 6.92 -0.80 -0.44
CA ALA A 91 8.13 -0.29 -1.08
C ALA A 91 9.07 -1.39 -1.64
N PRO A 92 9.32 -2.53 -0.96
CA PRO A 92 10.21 -3.59 -1.47
C PRO A 92 9.69 -4.35 -2.71
N TYR A 93 8.42 -4.15 -3.08
CA TYR A 93 7.80 -4.79 -4.24
C TYR A 93 7.96 -3.95 -5.53
N ALA A 94 8.54 -2.75 -5.45
CA ALA A 94 8.83 -1.94 -6.63
C ALA A 94 10.02 -2.52 -7.43
N PRO A 95 9.85 -2.85 -8.73
CA PRO A 95 10.96 -3.24 -9.61
C PRO A 95 11.94 -2.08 -9.91
N MET A 96 13.22 -2.35 -10.24
CA MET A 96 14.28 -1.33 -10.45
C MET A 96 13.87 -0.15 -11.35
N ASN A 97 13.19 -0.43 -12.47
CA ASN A 97 12.84 0.58 -13.47
C ASN A 97 11.38 1.05 -13.34
N SER A 98 10.84 0.99 -12.13
CA SER A 98 9.43 1.18 -11.84
C SER A 98 9.26 1.88 -10.50
N TYR A 99 8.02 2.28 -10.22
CA TYR A 99 7.63 2.77 -8.91
C TYR A 99 6.42 1.99 -8.38
N VAL A 100 6.31 1.98 -7.05
CA VAL A 100 5.07 1.63 -6.35
C VAL A 100 4.55 2.88 -5.65
N GLN A 101 3.25 3.08 -5.67
CA GLN A 101 2.62 4.17 -4.94
C GLN A 101 1.38 3.67 -4.22
N LEU A 102 1.30 3.90 -2.91
CA LEU A 102 0.12 3.58 -2.13
C LEU A 102 -0.92 4.70 -2.23
N ILE A 103 -2.16 4.32 -2.54
CA ILE A 103 -3.34 5.17 -2.49
C ILE A 103 -4.34 4.56 -1.51
N ILE A 104 -4.80 5.36 -0.57
CA ILE A 104 -5.88 5.00 0.33
C ILE A 104 -7.17 5.67 -0.13
N ARG A 105 -8.22 4.87 -0.27
CA ARG A 105 -9.56 5.34 -0.66
C ARG A 105 -10.59 4.99 0.39
N SER A 106 -11.65 5.77 0.45
CA SER A 106 -12.85 5.47 1.22
C SER A 106 -13.57 4.27 0.60
N SER A 107 -13.87 3.24 1.39
CA SER A 107 -14.71 2.13 0.92
C SER A 107 -16.16 2.55 0.70
N GLN A 108 -16.62 3.59 1.41
CA GLN A 108 -18.00 4.07 1.36
C GLN A 108 -18.24 4.99 0.16
N THR A 109 -17.29 5.89 -0.12
CA THR A 109 -17.47 6.93 -1.16
C THR A 109 -16.57 6.75 -2.38
N GLY A 110 -15.53 5.92 -2.29
CA GLY A 110 -14.51 5.77 -3.33
C GLY A 110 -13.51 6.92 -3.44
N HIS A 111 -13.69 8.00 -2.66
CA HIS A 111 -12.78 9.16 -2.69
C HIS A 111 -11.39 8.80 -2.17
N GLU A 112 -10.38 9.43 -2.77
CA GLU A 112 -9.00 9.35 -2.30
C GLU A 112 -8.86 10.10 -0.96
N LEU A 113 -8.48 9.37 0.07
CA LEU A 113 -8.26 9.91 1.42
C LEU A 113 -6.79 10.30 1.61
N HIS A 114 -5.88 9.51 1.04
CA HIS A 114 -4.45 9.75 1.15
C HIS A 114 -3.69 9.13 -0.02
N ARG A 115 -2.64 9.81 -0.47
CA ARG A 115 -1.72 9.31 -1.49
C ARG A 115 -0.30 9.48 -0.99
N CYS A 116 0.39 8.36 -0.83
CA CYS A 116 1.79 8.37 -0.41
C CYS A 116 2.70 8.86 -1.55
N PRO A 117 3.92 9.33 -1.24
CA PRO A 117 4.93 9.54 -2.27
C PRO A 117 5.16 8.27 -3.09
N ALA A 118 5.53 8.43 -4.37
CA ALA A 118 5.92 7.28 -5.18
C ALA A 118 7.30 6.79 -4.72
N GLN A 119 7.41 5.50 -4.42
CA GLN A 119 8.64 4.84 -4.01
C GLN A 119 9.28 4.20 -5.25
N SER A 120 10.50 4.62 -5.59
CA SER A 120 11.29 4.01 -6.66
C SER A 120 11.78 2.63 -6.23
N GLY A 121 11.70 1.65 -7.13
CA GLY A 121 12.26 0.33 -6.87
C GLY A 121 13.77 0.34 -6.88
N THR A 122 14.39 -0.28 -5.88
CA THR A 122 15.84 -0.42 -5.76
C THR A 122 16.33 -1.84 -6.07
N ARG A 123 15.43 -2.75 -6.50
CA ARG A 123 15.76 -4.17 -6.72
C ARG A 123 16.09 -4.46 -8.19
N PRO A 124 17.32 -4.93 -8.49
CA PRO A 124 17.67 -5.39 -9.84
C PRO A 124 16.69 -6.44 -10.33
N LEU A 125 16.27 -6.31 -11.58
CA LEU A 125 15.63 -7.41 -12.28
C LEU A 125 16.71 -8.49 -12.46
N ILE A 126 16.56 -9.63 -11.78
CA ILE A 126 17.41 -10.81 -11.94
C ILE A 126 16.75 -11.73 -12.96
#